data_AF-A0A7S1T2Z9-F1
#
_entry.id   AF-A0A7S1T2Z9-F1
#
_cell.length_a   1.000
_cell.length_b   1.000
_cell.length_c   1.000
_cell.angle_alpha   90.00
_cell.angle_beta   90.00
_cell.angle_gamma   90.00
#
_symmetry.space_group_name_H-M   'P 1'
#
loop_
_entity.id
_entity.type
_entity.pdbx_description
1 polymer ?
#
loop_
_entity_poly.entity_id
_entity_poly.type
_entity_poly.pdbx_seq_one_letter_code
_entity_poly.pdbx_strand_id
1 'polypeptide(L)'
;SKLQATSLTRGQVQAAKYTLLRMPFSSQAVSCSPYLDSDLFQFDDSAVSLTHRPIPCPEQPIRFTARDGPDGSGCTFRLDPGQGAAPAPPQRHRVQRLCSTLFHPTVPFVILFVQTIMQPSVVKFYFR
;
A
#
# COMPACT_ATOMS: atom_id res chain seq x y z
N SER A 1 -1.08 -42.05 -15.39
CA SER A 1 -0.79 -41.47 -14.05
C SER A 1 -1.89 -40.48 -13.69
N LYS A 2 -2.90 -40.90 -12.90
CA LYS A 2 -3.99 -40.02 -12.44
C LYS A 2 -3.53 -39.29 -11.19
N LEU A 3 -3.38 -37.97 -11.27
CA LEU A 3 -3.20 -37.09 -10.11
C LEU A 3 -4.48 -37.14 -9.27
N GLN A 4 -4.44 -37.85 -8.13
CA GLN A 4 -5.49 -37.78 -7.12
C GLN A 4 -5.35 -36.44 -6.40
N ALA A 5 -6.24 -35.50 -6.69
CA ALA A 5 -6.38 -34.29 -5.90
C ALA A 5 -6.93 -34.69 -4.51
N THR A 6 -6.10 -34.61 -3.49
CA THR A 6 -6.51 -34.79 -2.10
C THR A 6 -7.44 -33.65 -1.71
N SER A 7 -8.75 -33.93 -1.62
CA SER A 7 -9.73 -32.93 -1.22
C SER A 7 -9.50 -32.55 0.24
N LEU A 8 -9.14 -31.29 0.49
CA LEU A 8 -9.02 -30.76 1.85
C LEU A 8 -10.38 -30.81 2.55
N THR A 9 -10.40 -31.31 3.78
CA THR A 9 -11.61 -31.25 4.61
C THR A 9 -11.96 -29.79 4.95
N ARG A 10 -13.24 -29.51 5.19
CA ARG A 10 -13.71 -28.15 5.56
C ARG A 10 -12.97 -27.57 6.77
N GLY A 11 -12.58 -28.41 7.73
CA GLY A 11 -11.76 -28.03 8.88
C GLY A 11 -10.32 -27.65 8.51
N GLN A 12 -9.69 -28.41 7.62
CA GLN A 12 -8.35 -28.08 7.09
C GLN A 12 -8.38 -26.79 6.27
N VAL A 13 -9.41 -26.57 5.46
CA VAL A 13 -9.59 -25.30 4.71
C VAL A 13 -9.71 -24.12 5.68
N GLN A 14 -10.47 -24.26 6.75
CA GLN A 14 -10.64 -23.17 7.73
C GLN A 14 -9.35 -22.93 8.53
N ALA A 15 -8.65 -23.98 8.95
CA ALA A 15 -7.35 -23.87 9.61
C ALA A 15 -6.31 -23.20 8.69
N ALA A 16 -6.25 -23.60 7.41
CA ALA A 16 -5.38 -22.97 6.42
C ALA A 16 -5.72 -21.49 6.23
N LYS A 17 -7.01 -21.12 6.14
CA LYS A 17 -7.46 -19.72 6.08
C LYS A 17 -7.00 -18.92 7.30
N TYR A 18 -7.18 -19.45 8.52
CA TYR A 18 -6.73 -18.75 9.73
C TYR A 18 -5.21 -18.62 9.80
N THR A 19 -4.47 -19.67 9.44
CA THR A 19 -3.01 -19.64 9.40
C THR A 19 -2.52 -18.61 8.40
N LEU A 20 -3.08 -18.63 7.18
CA LEU A 20 -2.83 -17.63 6.16
C LEU A 20 -3.12 -16.24 6.71
N LEU A 21 -4.31 -15.95 7.22
CA LEU A 21 -4.68 -14.64 7.80
C LEU A 21 -3.75 -14.13 8.92
N ARG A 22 -2.95 -15.00 9.54
CA ARG A 22 -1.96 -14.63 10.58
C ARG A 22 -0.54 -14.44 10.03
N MET A 23 -0.28 -14.81 8.78
CA MET A 23 1.00 -14.55 8.14
C MET A 23 1.11 -13.07 7.75
N PRO A 24 2.30 -12.47 7.85
CA PRO A 24 2.53 -11.14 7.30
C PRO A 24 2.41 -11.22 5.78
N PHE A 25 1.29 -10.78 5.24
CA PHE A 25 1.12 -10.63 3.79
C PHE A 25 1.66 -9.29 3.35
N SER A 26 2.45 -9.31 2.28
CA SER A 26 2.83 -8.10 1.58
C SER A 26 1.66 -7.55 0.75
N SER A 27 1.61 -6.23 0.51
CA SER A 27 0.60 -5.64 -0.39
C SER A 27 0.69 -6.24 -1.79
N GLN A 28 1.89 -6.66 -2.19
CA GLN A 28 2.21 -7.29 -3.46
C GLN A 28 1.68 -8.72 -3.59
N ALA A 29 1.39 -9.39 -2.46
CA ALA A 29 0.87 -10.75 -2.47
C ALA A 29 -0.67 -10.82 -2.56
N VAL A 30 -1.37 -9.72 -2.26
CA VAL A 30 -2.83 -9.69 -2.10
C VAL A 30 -3.54 -8.81 -3.12
N SER A 31 -2.80 -8.07 -3.95
CA SER A 31 -3.35 -7.14 -4.92
C SER A 31 -2.88 -7.45 -6.33
N CYS A 32 -3.80 -7.35 -7.30
CA CYS A 32 -3.48 -7.44 -8.72
C CYS A 32 -3.12 -6.08 -9.35
N SER A 33 -3.02 -5.02 -8.54
CA SER A 33 -2.68 -3.68 -9.04
C SER A 33 -1.29 -3.65 -9.67
N PRO A 34 -1.11 -3.02 -10.84
CA PRO A 34 0.20 -2.90 -11.48
C PRO A 34 1.21 -2.08 -10.64
N TYR A 35 0.77 -1.27 -9.68
CA TYR A 35 1.68 -0.57 -8.75
C TYR A 35 2.21 -1.43 -7.62
N LEU A 36 1.51 -2.53 -7.31
CA LEU A 36 1.87 -3.46 -6.25
C LEU A 36 2.52 -4.71 -6.83
N ASP A 37 2.86 -4.71 -8.12
CA ASP A 37 3.58 -5.79 -8.76
C ASP A 37 5.06 -5.78 -8.34
N SER A 38 5.53 -6.91 -7.78
CA SER A 38 6.90 -7.09 -7.29
C SER A 38 7.95 -7.17 -8.40
N ASP A 39 7.53 -7.50 -9.62
CA ASP A 39 8.39 -7.58 -10.79
C ASP A 39 8.61 -6.19 -11.37
N LEU A 40 7.60 -5.31 -11.26
CA LEU A 40 7.67 -3.94 -11.78
C LEU A 40 8.33 -2.97 -10.79
N PHE A 41 7.96 -3.04 -9.50
CA PHE A 41 8.34 -2.02 -8.53
C PHE A 41 8.88 -2.56 -7.21
N GLN A 42 9.83 -1.81 -6.66
CA GLN A 42 10.26 -1.91 -5.27
C GLN A 42 9.82 -0.65 -4.51
N PHE A 43 9.29 -0.84 -3.30
CA PHE A 43 8.91 0.22 -2.37
C PHE A 43 8.90 -0.31 -0.93
N ASP A 44 8.79 0.59 0.05
CA ASP A 44 8.58 0.21 1.45
C ASP A 44 7.11 -0.15 1.68
N ASP A 45 6.84 -1.44 1.79
CA ASP A 45 5.50 -1.99 1.97
C ASP A 45 4.84 -1.57 3.29
N SER A 46 5.63 -1.23 4.31
CA SER A 46 5.11 -0.77 5.60
C SER A 46 4.40 0.59 5.51
N ALA A 47 4.71 1.37 4.47
CA ALA A 47 4.11 2.67 4.22
C ALA A 47 2.77 2.58 3.45
N VAL A 48 2.39 1.38 2.98
CA VAL A 48 1.18 1.14 2.19
C VAL A 48 0.10 0.47 3.05
N SER A 49 -1.15 0.96 2.98
CA SER A 49 -2.25 0.34 3.73
C SER A 49 -2.71 -0.97 3.06
N LEU A 50 -2.34 -2.11 3.65
CA LEU A 50 -2.61 -3.46 3.13
C LEU A 50 -4.10 -3.85 3.01
N THR A 51 -4.97 -3.23 3.80
CA THR A 51 -6.37 -3.66 3.97
C THR A 51 -7.36 -2.50 3.93
N HIS A 52 -7.00 -1.40 3.25
CA HIS A 52 -7.73 -0.12 3.27
C HIS A 52 -7.87 0.52 4.66
N ARG A 53 -7.33 -0.12 5.70
CA ARG A 53 -7.33 0.39 7.07
C ARG A 53 -6.45 1.64 7.14
N PRO A 54 -6.95 2.74 7.72
CA PRO A 54 -6.13 3.92 7.94
C PRO A 54 -4.93 3.58 8.83
N ILE A 55 -3.73 3.89 8.35
CA ILE A 55 -2.46 3.77 9.08
C ILE A 55 -1.96 5.16 9.48
N PRO A 56 -1.06 5.28 10.48
CA PRO A 56 -0.36 6.54 10.73
C PRO A 56 0.25 7.07 9.44
N CYS A 57 -0.05 8.32 9.11
CA CYS A 57 0.36 8.87 7.84
C CYS A 57 1.89 8.98 7.75
N PRO A 58 2.52 8.42 6.70
CA PRO A 58 3.98 8.46 6.60
C PRO A 58 4.45 9.91 6.46
N GLU A 59 5.56 10.22 7.13
CA GLU A 59 6.17 11.55 7.06
C GLU A 59 6.94 11.73 5.77
N GLN A 60 7.58 10.65 5.33
CA GLN A 60 8.28 10.58 4.06
C GLN A 60 7.35 10.10 2.94
N PRO A 61 7.60 10.53 1.70
CA PRO A 61 6.91 10.03 0.52
C PRO A 61 7.20 8.55 0.29
N ILE A 62 6.19 7.82 -0.19
CA ILE A 62 6.36 6.43 -0.63
C ILE A 62 6.95 6.48 -2.04
N ARG A 63 8.15 5.92 -2.20
CA ARG A 63 8.88 5.93 -3.46
C ARG A 63 8.78 4.55 -4.11
N PHE A 64 8.31 4.52 -5.35
CA PHE A 64 8.26 3.32 -6.18
C PHE A 64 9.37 3.40 -7.21
N THR A 65 10.33 2.50 -7.10
CA THR A 65 11.48 2.40 -8.01
C THR A 65 11.26 1.22 -8.95
N ALA A 66 11.44 1.43 -10.25
CA ALA A 66 11.38 0.33 -11.22
C ALA A 66 12.54 -0.65 -11.01
N ARG A 67 12.27 -1.95 -11.15
CA ARG A 67 13.30 -3.01 -11.00
C ARG A 67 14.21 -3.12 -12.24
N ASP A 68 13.63 -3.06 -13.44
CA ASP A 68 14.32 -3.37 -14.71
C ASP A 68 14.50 -2.15 -15.64
N GLY A 69 14.59 -0.94 -15.09
CA GLY A 69 14.77 0.28 -15.89
C GLY A 69 16.19 0.43 -16.46
N PRO A 70 16.36 0.95 -17.71
CA PRO A 70 17.67 1.11 -18.35
C PRO A 70 18.66 1.99 -17.57
N ASP A 71 18.16 2.84 -16.66
CA ASP A 71 18.98 3.71 -15.78
C ASP A 71 19.09 3.21 -14.33
N GLY A 72 18.64 1.98 -14.04
CA GLY A 72 18.91 1.24 -12.79
C GLY A 72 18.45 1.85 -11.45
N SER A 73 17.85 3.05 -11.41
CA SER A 73 17.60 3.73 -10.12
C SER A 73 16.63 4.93 -10.18
N GLY A 74 15.85 5.07 -11.26
CA GLY A 74 14.87 6.14 -11.39
C GLY A 74 13.62 5.88 -10.54
N CYS A 75 13.33 6.76 -9.57
CA CYS A 75 12.01 6.82 -8.94
C CYS A 75 10.96 7.07 -10.01
N THR A 76 10.19 6.05 -10.35
CA THR A 76 9.22 6.13 -11.44
C THR A 76 7.91 6.74 -10.96
N PHE A 77 7.58 6.54 -9.68
CA PHE A 77 6.34 7.00 -9.10
C PHE A 77 6.52 7.29 -7.61
N ARG A 78 5.80 8.30 -7.11
CA ARG A 78 5.88 8.73 -5.72
C ARG A 78 4.50 9.11 -5.20
N LEU A 79 4.15 8.58 -4.03
CA LEU A 79 2.97 9.00 -3.28
C LEU A 79 3.43 9.93 -2.18
N ASP A 80 2.89 11.15 -2.15
CA ASP A 80 3.18 12.15 -1.15
C ASP A 80 2.01 12.28 -0.17
N PRO A 81 2.10 11.71 1.04
CA PRO A 81 1.17 11.98 2.13
C PRO A 81 1.37 13.38 2.74
N GLY A 82 2.44 14.07 2.31
CA GLY A 82 2.94 15.34 2.82
C GLY A 82 1.87 16.41 3.02
N GLN A 83 2.14 17.25 4.04
CA GLN A 83 1.33 18.37 4.51
C GLN A 83 0.99 19.29 3.34
N GLY A 84 -0.28 19.64 3.17
CA GLY A 84 -0.65 20.73 2.27
C GLY A 84 0.11 21.98 2.68
N ALA A 85 0.88 22.53 1.74
CA ALA A 85 1.40 23.90 1.71
C ALA A 85 1.55 24.62 3.06
N ALA A 86 2.65 24.37 3.78
CA ALA A 86 3.44 25.35 4.56
C ALA A 86 4.42 24.62 5.49
N PRO A 87 5.62 25.15 5.73
CA PRO A 87 6.42 24.74 6.87
C PRO A 87 5.71 25.21 8.15
N ALA A 88 4.86 24.35 8.73
CA ALA A 88 4.35 24.60 10.07
C ALA A 88 5.53 24.53 11.06
N PRO A 89 5.60 25.43 12.06
CA PRO A 89 6.63 25.39 13.10
C PRO A 89 6.65 24.02 13.81
N PRO A 90 7.74 23.65 14.49
CA PRO A 90 7.85 22.40 15.25
C PRO A 90 6.85 22.43 16.43
N GLN A 91 5.59 22.17 16.13
CA GLN A 91 4.50 22.21 17.09
C GLN A 91 4.49 20.89 17.84
N ARG A 92 4.72 20.96 19.15
CA ARG A 92 4.88 19.84 20.09
C ARG A 92 3.66 18.91 20.23
N HIS A 93 2.61 19.13 19.45
CA HIS A 93 1.45 18.26 19.32
C HIS A 93 1.29 17.89 17.85
N ARG A 94 2.01 16.85 17.41
CA ARG A 94 1.85 16.27 16.07
C ARG A 94 0.39 15.87 15.92
N VAL A 95 -0.36 16.62 15.12
CA VAL A 95 -1.75 16.27 14.81
C VAL A 95 -1.73 14.88 14.21
N GLN A 96 -2.48 13.95 14.82
CA GLN A 96 -2.51 12.57 14.35
C GLN A 96 -3.15 12.56 12.96
N ARG A 97 -2.33 12.22 11.96
CA ARG A 97 -2.75 12.05 10.58
C ARG A 97 -2.86 10.57 10.30
N LEU A 98 -3.97 10.16 9.70
CA LEU A 98 -4.20 8.80 9.24
C LEU A 98 -4.27 8.80 7.71
N CYS A 99 -3.67 7.80 7.08
CA CYS A 99 -3.62 7.67 5.63
C CYS A 99 -4.11 6.29 5.19
N SER A 100 -4.86 6.27 4.09
CA SER A 100 -5.33 5.03 3.45
C SER A 100 -5.12 5.16 1.94
N THR A 101 -4.56 4.13 1.33
CA THR A 101 -4.27 4.06 -0.10
C THR A 101 -5.17 3.03 -0.78
N LEU A 102 -5.79 3.43 -1.88
CA LEU A 102 -6.54 2.57 -2.78
C LEU A 102 -5.82 2.52 -4.12
N PHE A 103 -5.35 1.33 -4.49
CA PHE A 103 -4.77 1.09 -5.81
C PHE A 103 -5.81 0.49 -6.73
N HIS A 104 -5.94 1.03 -7.94
CA HIS A 104 -6.86 0.47 -8.92
C HIS A 104 -6.35 -0.89 -9.43
N PRO A 105 -7.21 -1.89 -9.60
CA PRO A 105 -6.78 -3.25 -9.95
C PRO A 105 -6.15 -3.37 -11.35
N THR A 106 -6.55 -2.55 -12.31
CA THR A 106 -6.16 -2.72 -13.72
C THR A 106 -5.59 -1.49 -14.40
N VAL A 107 -5.80 -0.30 -13.83
CA VAL A 107 -5.38 0.96 -14.45
C VAL A 107 -4.33 1.60 -13.56
N PRO A 108 -3.38 2.36 -14.13
CA PRO A 108 -2.37 3.07 -13.35
C PRO A 108 -3.00 4.29 -12.64
N PHE A 109 -3.87 4.02 -11.67
CA PHE A 109 -4.53 4.99 -10.82
C PHE A 109 -4.42 4.62 -9.33
N VAL A 110 -4.10 5.62 -8.49
CA VAL A 110 -4.05 5.48 -7.04
C VAL A 110 -4.80 6.63 -6.38
N ILE A 111 -5.56 6.31 -5.34
CA ILE A 111 -6.21 7.28 -4.47
C ILE A 111 -5.55 7.22 -3.09
N LEU A 112 -5.11 8.36 -2.58
CA LEU A 112 -4.59 8.51 -1.23
C LEU A 112 -5.53 9.41 -0.43
N PHE A 113 -6.12 8.86 0.62
CA PHE A 113 -6.94 9.58 1.57
C PHE A 113 -6.09 9.96 2.78
N VAL A 114 -6.03 11.25 3.10
CA VAL A 114 -5.33 11.80 4.26
C VAL A 114 -6.35 12.41 5.20
N GLN A 115 -6.52 11.81 6.38
CA GLN A 115 -7.39 12.30 7.44
C GLN A 115 -6.54 12.97 8.50
N THR A 116 -6.88 14.20 8.85
CA THR A 116 -6.20 14.97 9.89
C THR A 116 -7.21 15.30 10.97
N ILE A 117 -6.93 14.95 12.23
CA ILE A 117 -7.87 15.22 13.34
C ILE A 117 -8.15 16.72 13.43
N MET A 118 -9.42 17.10 13.54
CA MET A 118 -9.91 18.49 13.60
C MET A 118 -9.59 19.34 12.36
N GLN A 119 -9.29 18.72 11.21
CA GLN A 119 -9.09 19.41 9.94
C GLN A 119 -9.81 18.68 8.79
N PRO A 120 -10.10 19.38 7.68
CA PRO A 120 -10.65 18.73 6.49
C PRO A 120 -9.77 17.59 5.99
N SER A 121 -10.41 16.51 5.55
CA SER A 121 -9.69 15.41 4.90
C SER A 121 -9.26 15.82 3.50
N VAL A 122 -8.07 15.36 3.08
CA VAL A 122 -7.51 15.63 1.75
C VAL A 122 -7.52 14.32 0.97
N VAL A 123 -8.02 14.35 -0.25
CA VAL A 123 -7.94 13.23 -1.20
C VAL A 123 -6.97 13.61 -2.30
N LYS A 124 -5.98 12.75 -2.53
CA LYS A 124 -4.99 12.93 -3.61
C LYS A 124 -5.18 11.82 -4.63
N PHE A 125 -5.25 12.22 -5.89
CA PHE A 125 -5.39 11.34 -7.03
C PHE A 125 -4.07 11.32 -7.78
N TYR A 126 -3.56 10.12 -8.03
CA TYR A 126 -2.33 9.90 -8.75
C TYR A 126 -2.60 9.07 -9.99
N PHE A 127 -2.07 9.53 -11.11
CA PHE A 127 -2.16 8.90 -12.42
C PHE A 127 -0.74 8.71 -12.95
N ARG A 128 -0.49 7.61 -13.66
CA ARG A 128 0.73 7.40 -14.46
C ARG A 128 0.37 7.23 -15.92
#